data_AF-A0A9D1W4D5-F1
#
_entry.id   AF-A0A9D1W4D5-F1
#
_cell.length_a   1.000
_cell.length_b   1.000
_cell.length_c   1.000
_cell.angle_alpha   90.00
_cell.angle_beta   90.00
_cell.angle_gamma   90.00
#
_symmetry.space_group_name_H-M   'P 1'
#
loop_
_entity.id
_entity.type
_entity.pdbx_description
1 polymer ?
#
loop_
_entity_poly.entity_id
_entity_poly.type
_entity_poly.pdbx_seq_one_letter_code
_entity_poly.pdbx_strand_id
1 'polypeptide(L)'
;MKKIKMNIKNGRTFEQGCEDYIVDCKARNLRDGTIKHYRDAFKQIFKYLDKNMLIEDMTKEVFADFMLALRENKAVNEMSI
;
A
#
# COMPACT_ATOMS: atom_id res chain seq x y z
N MET A 1 -40.15 -10.31 8.17
CA MET A 1 -38.92 -10.92 7.60
C MET A 1 -37.71 -10.26 8.25
N LYS A 2 -36.86 -11.01 8.97
CA LYS A 2 -35.61 -10.47 9.52
C LYS A 2 -34.57 -10.44 8.40
N LYS A 3 -34.08 -9.24 8.03
CA LYS A 3 -33.04 -9.07 7.02
C LYS A 3 -31.72 -9.63 7.55
N ILE A 4 -31.09 -10.52 6.79
CA ILE A 4 -29.73 -10.99 7.06
C ILE A 4 -28.80 -9.78 6.88
N LYS A 5 -28.20 -9.28 7.98
CA LYS A 5 -27.12 -8.31 7.91
C LYS A 5 -25.82 -9.07 7.62
N MET A 6 -25.37 -8.99 6.37
CA MET A 6 -24.07 -9.52 5.96
C MET A 6 -22.98 -8.58 6.50
N ASN A 7 -22.55 -8.81 7.74
CA ASN A 7 -21.50 -8.04 8.39
C ASN A 7 -20.15 -8.73 8.13
N ILE A 8 -19.79 -8.91 6.86
CA ILE A 8 -18.48 -9.45 6.52
C ILE A 8 -17.52 -8.27 6.63
N LYS A 9 -16.61 -8.33 7.60
CA LYS A 9 -15.42 -7.48 7.58
C LYS A 9 -14.58 -7.90 6.38
N ASN A 10 -14.92 -7.35 5.21
CA ASN A 10 -14.13 -7.45 4.00
C ASN A 10 -12.97 -6.44 4.09
N GLY A 11 -12.11 -6.62 5.08
CA GLY A 11 -10.90 -5.82 5.20
C GLY A 11 -10.08 -6.01 3.93
N ARG A 12 -9.69 -4.92 3.27
CA ARG A 12 -8.73 -4.98 2.16
C ARG A 12 -7.34 -5.03 2.74
N THR A 13 -6.50 -5.89 2.17
CA THR A 13 -5.08 -5.87 2.48
C THR A 13 -4.41 -4.66 1.84
N PHE A 14 -3.24 -4.29 2.35
CA PHE A 14 -2.46 -3.19 1.83
C PHE A 14 -2.05 -3.44 0.36
N GLU A 15 -1.71 -4.68 0.01
CA GLU A 15 -1.45 -5.06 -1.39
C GLU A 15 -2.66 -4.88 -2.30
N GLN A 16 -3.86 -5.27 -1.85
CA GLN A 16 -5.09 -5.05 -2.62
C GLN A 16 -5.34 -3.55 -2.82
N GLY A 17 -5.16 -2.73 -1.79
CA GLY A 17 -5.27 -1.27 -1.89
C GLY A 17 -4.26 -0.65 -2.86
N CYS A 18 -3.03 -1.15 -2.88
CA CYS A 18 -2.01 -0.74 -3.85
C CYS A 18 -2.44 -1.05 -5.30
N GLU A 19 -3.00 -2.24 -5.57
CA GLU A 19 -3.48 -2.58 -6.91
C GLU A 19 -4.70 -1.75 -7.32
N ASP A 20 -5.64 -1.52 -6.40
CA ASP A 20 -6.78 -0.62 -6.62
C ASP A 20 -6.31 0.79 -7.01
N TYR A 21 -5.27 1.29 -6.34
CA TYR A 21 -4.66 2.58 -6.67
C TYR A 21 -4.02 2.59 -8.06
N ILE A 22 -3.37 1.50 -8.49
CA ILE A 22 -2.86 1.41 -9.88
C ILE A 22 -3.99 1.38 -10.90
N VAL A 23 -5.11 0.71 -10.60
CA VAL A 23 -6.29 0.72 -11.47
C VAL A 23 -6.85 2.15 -11.61
N ASP A 24 -6.95 2.91 -10.51
CA ASP A 24 -7.33 4.33 -10.55
C ASP A 24 -6.35 5.16 -11.41
N CYS A 25 -5.04 4.96 -11.24
CA CYS A 25 -4.02 5.63 -12.05
C CYS A 25 -4.21 5.37 -13.55
N LYS A 26 -4.51 4.12 -13.93
CA LYS A 26 -4.79 3.75 -15.33
C LYS A 26 -6.08 4.39 -15.85
N ALA A 27 -7.14 4.40 -15.04
CA ALA A 27 -8.41 5.04 -15.40
C ALA A 27 -8.25 6.56 -15.62
N ARG A 28 -7.32 7.19 -14.91
CA ARG A 28 -6.93 8.59 -15.07
C ARG A 28 -5.92 8.84 -16.19
N ASN A 29 -5.57 7.81 -16.96
CA ASN A 29 -4.64 7.87 -18.09
C ASN A 29 -3.24 8.39 -17.71
N LEU A 30 -2.74 7.99 -16.54
CA LEU A 30 -1.35 8.28 -16.14
C LEU A 30 -0.37 7.57 -17.08
N ARG A 31 0.78 8.19 -17.32
CA ARG A 31 1.85 7.62 -18.14
C ARG A 31 2.37 6.32 -17.53
N ASP A 32 2.75 5.36 -18.37
CA ASP A 32 3.30 4.08 -17.93
C ASP A 32 4.53 4.23 -17.02
N GLY A 33 5.39 5.22 -17.31
CA GLY A 33 6.55 5.53 -16.45
C GLY A 33 6.15 5.93 -15.03
N THR A 34 5.05 6.68 -14.88
CA THR A 34 4.50 7.06 -13.56
C THR A 34 3.91 5.85 -12.84
N ILE A 35 3.17 5.00 -13.57
CA ILE A 35 2.62 3.75 -13.01
C ILE A 35 3.75 2.82 -12.54
N LYS A 36 4.82 2.69 -13.35
CA LYS A 36 6.02 1.92 -12.99
C LYS A 36 6.65 2.48 -11.71
N HIS A 37 6.83 3.79 -11.63
CA HIS A 37 7.38 4.44 -10.45
C HIS A 37 6.57 4.13 -9.18
N TYR A 38 5.24 4.17 -9.23
CA TYR A 38 4.40 3.80 -8.09
C TYR A 38 4.51 2.31 -7.73
N ARG A 39 4.57 1.41 -8.73
CA ARG A 39 4.79 -0.02 -8.46
C ARG A 39 6.14 -0.28 -7.79
N ASP A 40 7.18 0.42 -8.21
CA ASP A 40 8.51 0.29 -7.60
C ASP A 40 8.53 0.88 -6.18
N ALA A 41 7.83 1.99 -5.93
CA ALA A 41 7.62 2.51 -4.58
C ALA A 41 6.89 1.50 -3.67
N PHE A 42 5.84 0.84 -4.18
CA PHE A 42 5.13 -0.20 -3.42
C PHE A 42 6.02 -1.38 -3.03
N LYS A 43 6.90 -1.83 -3.93
CA LYS A 43 7.89 -2.87 -3.59
C LYS A 43 8.79 -2.46 -2.43
N GLN A 44 9.20 -1.20 -2.35
CA GLN A 44 10.00 -0.70 -1.23
C GLN A 44 9.18 -0.68 0.07
N ILE A 45 7.93 -0.22 0.01
CA ILE A 45 7.04 -0.23 1.17
C ILE A 45 6.85 -1.66 1.69
N PHE A 46 6.66 -2.64 0.81
CA PHE A 46 6.50 -4.05 1.18
C PHE A 46 7.77 -4.72 1.75
N LYS A 47 8.95 -4.08 1.67
CA LYS A 47 10.13 -4.56 2.40
C LYS A 47 10.01 -4.33 3.90
N TYR A 48 9.12 -3.43 4.33
CA TYR A 48 8.94 -3.07 5.72
C TYR A 48 7.53 -3.37 6.25
N LEU A 49 6.51 -3.02 5.47
CA LEU A 49 5.11 -3.31 5.81
C LEU A 49 4.69 -4.67 5.26
N ASP A 50 3.95 -5.44 6.07
CA ASP A 50 3.34 -6.68 5.62
C ASP A 50 2.29 -6.38 4.55
N LYS A 51 2.42 -7.04 3.40
CA LYS A 51 1.48 -6.98 2.28
C LYS A 51 0.06 -7.37 2.69
N ASN A 52 -0.06 -8.29 3.64
CA ASN A 52 -1.32 -8.82 4.13
C ASN A 52 -1.92 -7.98 5.27
N MET A 53 -1.20 -6.96 5.77
CA MET A 53 -1.75 -6.00 6.72
C MET A 53 -3.05 -5.43 6.17
N LEU A 54 -4.10 -5.38 6.98
CA LEU A 54 -5.33 -4.74 6.57
C LEU A 54 -5.13 -3.22 6.55
N ILE A 55 -5.72 -2.54 5.57
CA ILE A 55 -5.66 -1.08 5.49
C ILE A 55 -6.24 -0.42 6.75
N GLU A 56 -7.24 -1.06 7.38
CA GLU A 56 -7.83 -0.58 8.63
C GLU A 56 -6.87 -0.63 9.83
N ASP A 57 -5.84 -1.47 9.77
CA ASP A 57 -4.81 -1.61 10.81
C ASP A 57 -3.63 -0.64 10.58
N MET A 58 -3.65 0.14 9.50
CA MET A 58 -2.64 1.17 9.23
C MET A 58 -2.87 2.38 10.16
N THR A 59 -2.17 2.41 11.29
CA THR A 59 -2.24 3.52 12.25
C THR A 59 -1.14 4.56 12.01
N LYS A 60 -1.24 5.69 12.72
CA LYS A 60 -0.22 6.75 12.67
C LYS A 60 1.12 6.27 13.22
N GLU A 61 1.08 5.38 14.20
CA GLU A 61 2.25 4.76 14.83
C GLU A 61 2.96 3.85 13.83
N VAL A 62 2.21 2.97 13.13
CA VAL A 62 2.76 2.12 12.05
C VAL A 62 3.45 2.98 10.98
N PHE A 63 2.83 4.10 10.60
CA PHE A 63 3.42 5.02 9.63
C PHE A 63 4.67 5.73 10.18
N ALA A 64 4.68 6.13 11.46
CA ALA A 64 5.84 6.75 12.08
C ALA A 64 7.04 5.77 12.16
N ASP A 65 6.79 4.52 12.52
CA ASP A 65 7.80 3.46 12.58
C ASP A 65 8.39 3.19 11.20
N PHE A 66 7.53 3.14 10.17
CA PHE A 66 7.98 3.05 8.77
C PHE A 66 8.90 4.22 8.40
N MET A 67 8.54 5.45 8.75
CA MET A 67 9.35 6.64 8.47
C MET A 67 10.70 6.63 9.20
N LEU A 68 10.74 6.13 10.44
CA LEU A 68 11.99 5.95 11.19
C LEU A 68 12.89 4.91 10.52
N ALA A 69 12.32 3.77 10.14
CA ALA A 69 13.07 2.71 9.48
C ALA A 69 13.69 3.13 8.14
N LEU A 70 12.98 3.93 7.35
CA LEU A 70 13.51 4.50 6.11
C LEU A 70 14.70 5.45 6.33
N ARG A 71 14.79 6.10 7.50
CA ARG A 71 15.89 7.00 7.86
C ARG A 71 17.10 6.25 8.39
N GLU A 72 16.86 5.21 9.19
CA GLU A 72 17.92 4.42 9.82
C GLU A 72 18.57 3.45 8.82
N ASN A 73 17.80 2.94 7.85
CA ASN A 73 18.25 1.89 6.96
C ASN A 73 18.39 2.39 5.51
N LYS A 74 19.53 3.03 5.20
CA LYS A 74 19.82 3.62 3.87
C LYS A 74 19.75 2.61 2.72
N ALA A 75 19.99 1.33 2.97
CA ALA A 75 19.91 0.26 1.97
C ALA A 75 18.47 0.04 1.44
N VAL A 76 17.46 0.48 2.19
CA VAL A 76 16.03 0.35 1.83
C VAL A 76 15.52 1.59 1.07
N ASN A 77 16.28 2.69 1.11
CA ASN A 77 15.91 3.97 0.49
C ASN A 77 16.57 4.17 -0.90
N GLU A 78 17.40 3.23 -1.34
CA GLU A 78 17.93 3.23 -2.71
C GLU A 78 16.83 2.79 -3.70
N MET A 79 16.30 3.79 -4.40
CA MET A 79 15.54 3.61 -5.63
C MET A 79 16.49 3.90 -6.79
N SER A 80 17.01 2.86 -7.44
CA SER A 80 17.75 3.03 -8.71
C SER A 80 16.77 3.55 -9.78
N ILE A 81 17.05 4.74 -10.30
CA ILE A 81 16.31 5.40 -11.39
C ILE A 81 16.61 4.73 -12.72
#